data_AF-A0A800AYG6-F1
#
_entry.id   AF-A0A800AYG6-F1
#
_cell.length_a   1.000
_cell.length_b   1.000
_cell.length_c   1.000
_cell.angle_alpha   90.00
_cell.angle_beta   90.00
_cell.angle_gamma   90.00
#
_symmetry.space_group_name_H-M   'P 1'
#
loop_
_entity.id
_entity.type
_entity.pdbx_description
1 polymer ?
#
loop_
_entity_poly.entity_id
_entity_poly.type
_entity_poly.pdbx_seq_one_letter_code
_entity_poly.pdbx_strand_id
1 'polypeptide(L)'
;MISNIATKKAENQIVTKNKVLKSLELFSFLTDYESALLNSKTTYLSPSLQLNSRITTKGKIKFCNTDFCKAINVNSKEIQNKKITSTFHPEMPKVILNYVKENLLENKDALAIVKHIDSNGETIWLNSHFSPNTSNKLNIACSIKSNASSKISVEKIEKIYNTIFLLENHVSYDIANKYFEGLLEMEYGNYEGFLIDAFQ
;
A
#
# COMPACT_ATOMS: atom_id res chain seq x y z
N MET A 1 26.99 46.47 11.90
CA MET A 1 25.70 45.89 12.35
C MET A 1 24.62 45.86 11.26
N ILE A 2 24.53 46.87 10.37
CA ILE A 2 23.46 46.97 9.35
C ILE A 2 23.57 45.92 8.22
N SER A 3 24.80 45.49 7.84
CA SER A 3 25.00 44.51 6.75
C SER A 3 24.46 43.11 7.06
N ASN A 4 24.56 42.63 8.31
CA ASN A 4 24.09 41.30 8.73
C ASN A 4 22.57 41.16 8.81
N ILE A 5 21.84 42.28 8.93
CA ILE A 5 20.37 42.27 9.01
C ILE A 5 19.77 42.14 7.60
N ALA A 6 20.39 42.77 6.61
CA ALA A 6 19.96 42.68 5.21
C ALA A 6 20.15 41.27 4.63
N THR A 7 21.27 40.60 4.93
CA THR A 7 21.53 39.21 4.50
C THR A 7 20.57 38.22 5.15
N LYS A 8 20.32 38.31 6.47
CA LYS A 8 19.32 37.47 7.15
C LYS A 8 17.91 37.66 6.62
N LYS A 9 17.54 38.88 6.23
CA LYS A 9 16.21 39.19 5.66
C LYS A 9 16.04 38.62 4.26
N ALA A 10 17.09 38.65 3.45
CA ALA A 10 17.13 38.03 2.12
C ALA A 10 17.10 36.49 2.20
N GLU A 11 17.88 35.88 3.11
CA GLU A 11 17.85 34.44 3.36
C GLU A 11 16.47 33.96 3.83
N ASN A 12 15.84 34.66 4.78
CA ASN A 12 14.48 34.34 5.21
C ASN A 12 13.44 34.47 4.09
N GLN A 13 13.57 35.47 3.20
CA GLN A 13 12.70 35.60 2.04
C GLN A 13 12.88 34.46 1.03
N ILE A 14 14.13 34.02 0.79
CA ILE A 14 14.43 32.89 -0.10
C ILE A 14 13.87 31.57 0.49
N VAL A 15 14.09 31.33 1.79
CA VAL A 15 13.55 30.16 2.50
C VAL A 15 12.01 30.16 2.47
N THR A 16 11.38 31.32 2.67
CA THR A 16 9.92 31.45 2.63
C THR A 16 9.38 31.21 1.22
N LYS A 17 10.02 31.78 0.19
CA LYS A 17 9.66 31.57 -1.22
C LYS A 17 9.80 30.10 -1.63
N ASN A 18 10.84 29.41 -1.19
CA ASN A 18 11.04 27.98 -1.42
C ASN A 18 9.98 27.12 -0.72
N LYS A 19 9.52 27.51 0.47
CA LYS A 19 8.40 26.84 1.15
C LYS A 19 7.08 27.03 0.38
N VAL A 20 6.81 28.24 -0.10
CA VAL A 20 5.59 28.54 -0.87
C VAL A 20 5.58 27.79 -2.21
N LEU A 21 6.71 27.74 -2.93
CA LEU A 21 6.83 26.97 -4.17
C LEU A 21 6.58 25.47 -3.94
N LYS A 22 7.16 24.89 -2.89
CA LYS A 22 6.87 23.49 -2.50
C LYS A 22 5.39 23.25 -2.17
N SER A 23 4.73 24.20 -1.50
CA SER A 23 3.29 24.08 -1.22
C SER A 23 2.43 24.17 -2.48
N LEU A 24 2.82 24.98 -3.48
CA LEU A 24 2.13 25.09 -4.76
C LEU A 24 2.33 23.83 -5.62
N GLU A 25 3.54 23.27 -5.65
CA GLU A 25 3.83 21.99 -6.30
C GLU A 25 3.00 20.86 -5.69
N LEU A 26 2.92 20.80 -4.36
CA LEU A 26 2.07 19.84 -3.67
C LEU A 26 0.60 20.04 -4.02
N PHE A 27 0.10 21.28 -4.04
CA PHE A 27 -1.30 21.56 -4.37
C PHE A 27 -1.66 21.17 -5.81
N SER A 28 -0.79 21.49 -6.78
CA SER A 28 -0.97 21.06 -8.18
C SER A 28 -1.00 19.54 -8.26
N PHE A 29 -0.04 18.87 -7.61
CA PHE A 29 0.02 17.43 -7.55
C PHE A 29 -1.26 16.82 -6.95
N LEU A 30 -1.77 17.38 -5.84
CA LEU A 30 -3.01 16.90 -5.22
C LEU A 30 -4.21 17.02 -6.16
N THR A 31 -4.30 18.12 -6.93
CA THR A 31 -5.39 18.33 -7.89
C THR A 31 -5.34 17.33 -9.04
N ASP A 32 -4.14 17.11 -9.59
CA ASP A 32 -3.92 16.12 -10.65
C ASP A 32 -4.16 14.70 -10.14
N TYR A 33 -3.75 14.41 -8.90
CA TYR A 33 -3.93 13.12 -8.25
C TYR A 33 -5.40 12.82 -7.94
N GLU A 34 -6.16 13.78 -7.42
CA GLU A 34 -7.62 13.65 -7.22
C GLU A 34 -8.33 13.37 -8.54
N SER A 35 -7.91 14.05 -9.62
CA SER A 35 -8.44 13.80 -10.96
C SER A 35 -8.09 12.41 -11.48
N ALA A 36 -6.87 11.93 -11.24
CA ALA A 36 -6.43 10.59 -11.63
C ALA A 36 -7.17 9.50 -10.84
N LEU A 37 -7.38 9.69 -9.53
CA LEU A 37 -8.15 8.78 -8.67
C LEU A 37 -9.60 8.67 -9.13
N LEU A 38 -10.24 9.78 -9.49
CA LEU A 38 -11.61 9.78 -10.00
C LEU A 38 -11.75 8.96 -11.29
N ASN A 39 -10.67 8.89 -12.09
CA ASN A 39 -10.60 8.13 -13.32
C ASN A 39 -10.06 6.70 -13.13
N SER A 40 -9.61 6.35 -11.93
CA SER A 40 -9.08 5.01 -11.64
C SER A 40 -10.20 3.98 -11.66
N LYS A 41 -9.98 2.87 -12.37
CA LYS A 41 -10.99 1.81 -12.50
C LYS A 41 -10.69 0.69 -11.53
N THR A 42 -11.64 0.40 -10.66
CA THR A 42 -11.59 -0.71 -9.72
C THR A 42 -12.46 -1.85 -10.20
N THR A 43 -11.89 -3.06 -10.24
CA THR A 43 -12.61 -4.30 -10.56
C THR A 43 -12.95 -5.04 -9.28
N TYR A 44 -14.26 -5.22 -9.05
CA TYR A 44 -14.79 -5.94 -7.90
C TYR A 44 -15.01 -7.41 -8.25
N LEU A 45 -14.28 -8.28 -7.55
CA LEU A 45 -14.35 -9.73 -7.74
C LEU A 45 -15.49 -10.35 -6.93
N SER A 46 -15.89 -11.57 -7.28
CA SER A 46 -16.87 -12.33 -6.50
C SER A 46 -16.37 -12.58 -5.07
N PRO A 47 -17.21 -12.38 -4.02
CA PRO A 47 -16.83 -12.68 -2.63
C PRO A 47 -16.46 -14.15 -2.38
N SER A 48 -16.95 -15.07 -3.20
CA SER A 48 -16.64 -16.51 -3.10
C SER A 48 -15.29 -16.90 -3.70
N LEU A 49 -14.63 -15.98 -4.41
CA LEU A 49 -13.37 -16.26 -5.10
C LEU A 49 -12.23 -16.36 -4.08
N GLN A 50 -11.51 -17.47 -4.11
CA GLN A 50 -10.32 -17.69 -3.27
C GLN A 50 -9.06 -17.60 -4.11
N LEU A 51 -8.26 -16.58 -3.85
CA LEU A 51 -7.01 -16.34 -4.55
C LEU A 51 -5.88 -16.84 -3.65
N ASN A 52 -5.08 -17.77 -4.16
CA ASN A 52 -4.05 -18.43 -3.37
C ASN A 52 -2.70 -18.25 -4.03
N SER A 53 -1.69 -17.85 -3.26
CA SER A 53 -0.30 -17.82 -3.72
C SER A 53 0.68 -18.28 -2.65
N ARG A 54 1.89 -18.64 -3.06
CA ARG A 54 2.99 -19.00 -2.16
C ARG A 54 4.28 -18.35 -2.63
N ILE A 55 5.04 -17.80 -1.69
CA ILE A 55 6.26 -17.06 -1.98
C ILE A 55 7.48 -17.65 -1.26
N THR A 56 8.64 -17.47 -1.86
CA THR A 56 9.96 -17.73 -1.23
C THR A 56 10.32 -16.66 -0.20
N THR A 57 11.39 -16.88 0.54
CA THR A 57 12.01 -15.88 1.43
C THR A 57 12.42 -14.59 0.73
N LYS A 58 12.68 -14.65 -0.59
CA LYS A 58 13.00 -13.48 -1.43
C LYS A 58 11.75 -12.81 -2.02
N GLY A 59 10.55 -13.19 -1.56
CA GLY A 59 9.28 -12.67 -2.06
C GLY A 59 8.91 -13.15 -3.47
N LYS A 60 9.64 -14.11 -4.05
CA LYS A 60 9.34 -14.65 -5.38
C LYS A 60 8.18 -15.65 -5.35
N ILE A 61 7.24 -15.54 -6.27
CA ILE A 61 6.09 -16.43 -6.41
C ILE A 61 6.55 -17.81 -6.84
N LYS A 62 6.23 -18.83 -6.04
CA LYS A 62 6.43 -20.24 -6.35
C LYS A 62 5.18 -20.89 -6.92
N PHE A 63 4.03 -20.42 -6.47
CA PHE A 63 2.73 -20.93 -6.85
C PHE A 63 1.70 -19.82 -6.78
N CYS A 64 0.76 -19.82 -7.71
CA CYS A 64 -0.50 -19.09 -7.64
C CYS A 64 -1.57 -19.94 -8.32
N ASN A 65 -2.81 -19.91 -7.80
CA ASN A 65 -3.91 -20.65 -8.43
C ASN A 65 -4.44 -19.92 -9.68
N THR A 66 -5.27 -20.62 -10.45
CA THR A 66 -5.88 -20.09 -11.67
C THR A 66 -6.68 -18.81 -11.41
N ASP A 67 -7.38 -18.74 -10.27
CA ASP A 67 -8.20 -17.57 -9.93
C ASP A 67 -7.36 -16.34 -9.64
N PHE A 68 -6.22 -16.49 -8.95
CA PHE A 68 -5.26 -15.40 -8.77
C PHE A 68 -4.74 -14.90 -10.13
N CYS A 69 -4.36 -15.82 -11.03
CA CYS A 69 -3.85 -15.46 -12.35
C CYS A 69 -4.89 -14.70 -13.19
N LYS A 70 -6.15 -15.17 -13.17
CA LYS A 70 -7.27 -14.52 -13.86
C LYS A 70 -7.56 -13.14 -13.28
N ALA A 71 -7.55 -13.01 -11.96
CA ALA A 71 -7.82 -11.74 -11.29
C ALA A 71 -6.89 -10.65 -11.80
N ILE A 72 -5.57 -10.87 -11.78
CA ILE A 72 -4.58 -9.86 -12.23
C ILE A 72 -4.26 -9.92 -13.73
N ASN A 73 -5.02 -10.71 -14.49
CA ASN A 73 -4.88 -10.89 -15.94
C ASN A 73 -3.45 -11.28 -16.42
N VAL A 74 -2.85 -12.30 -15.79
CA VAL A 74 -1.51 -12.80 -16.16
C VAL A 74 -1.50 -14.32 -16.37
N ASN A 75 -0.53 -14.82 -17.14
CA ASN A 75 -0.30 -16.27 -17.23
C ASN A 75 0.51 -16.79 -16.03
N SER A 76 0.20 -17.99 -15.56
CA SER A 76 0.94 -18.65 -14.45
C SER A 76 2.45 -18.78 -14.72
N LYS A 77 2.85 -19.03 -15.98
CA LYS A 77 4.26 -19.11 -16.38
C LYS A 77 4.96 -17.76 -16.34
N GLU A 78 4.24 -16.68 -16.68
CA GLU A 78 4.79 -15.32 -16.71
C GLU A 78 5.01 -14.76 -15.31
N ILE A 79 4.17 -15.15 -14.35
CA ILE A 79 4.25 -14.66 -12.99
C ILE A 79 5.15 -15.52 -12.08
N GLN A 80 5.40 -16.77 -12.46
CA GLN A 80 6.30 -17.64 -11.71
C GLN A 80 7.70 -17.01 -11.58
N ASN A 81 8.27 -17.11 -10.37
CA ASN A 81 9.56 -16.50 -9.99
C ASN A 81 9.63 -14.96 -10.03
N LYS A 82 8.57 -14.25 -10.42
CA LYS A 82 8.47 -12.79 -10.20
C LYS A 82 8.25 -12.49 -8.72
N LYS A 83 8.63 -11.29 -8.28
CA LYS A 83 8.35 -10.83 -6.92
C LYS A 83 6.85 -10.61 -6.78
N ILE A 84 6.24 -11.06 -5.68
CA ILE A 84 4.81 -10.79 -5.42
C ILE A 84 4.50 -9.29 -5.41
N THR A 85 5.46 -8.46 -4.98
CA THR A 85 5.33 -7.01 -4.99
C THR A 85 5.14 -6.40 -6.38
N SER A 86 5.46 -7.12 -7.47
CA SER A 86 5.21 -6.62 -8.82
C SER A 86 3.75 -6.71 -9.24
N THR A 87 2.89 -7.37 -8.46
CA THR A 87 1.44 -7.40 -8.70
C THR A 87 0.70 -6.35 -7.88
N PHE A 88 1.39 -5.67 -6.96
CA PHE A 88 0.80 -4.62 -6.15
C PHE A 88 0.65 -3.35 -6.99
N HIS A 89 -0.39 -2.57 -6.68
CA HIS A 89 -0.56 -1.25 -7.28
C HIS A 89 0.66 -0.37 -6.95
N PRO A 90 1.16 0.47 -7.88
CA PRO A 90 2.29 1.37 -7.62
C PRO A 90 2.07 2.30 -6.42
N GLU A 91 0.81 2.62 -6.16
CA GLU A 91 0.37 3.45 -5.03
C GLU A 91 0.07 2.67 -3.75
N MET A 92 0.46 1.39 -3.65
CA MET A 92 0.31 0.61 -2.44
C MET A 92 1.19 1.20 -1.32
N PRO A 93 0.64 1.60 -0.16
CA PRO A 93 1.44 2.20 0.90
C PRO A 93 2.50 1.24 1.46
N LYS A 94 3.74 1.72 1.57
CA LYS A 94 4.86 0.94 2.10
C LYS A 94 4.69 0.64 3.58
N VAL A 95 4.07 1.53 4.35
CA VAL A 95 3.75 1.31 5.79
C VAL A 95 2.98 0.00 5.99
N ILE A 96 1.98 -0.27 5.15
CA ILE A 96 1.18 -1.50 5.21
C ILE A 96 2.02 -2.74 4.84
N LEU A 97 2.87 -2.62 3.81
CA LEU A 97 3.76 -3.72 3.40
C LEU A 97 4.83 -4.03 4.46
N ASN A 98 5.29 -3.00 5.18
CA ASN A 98 6.24 -3.16 6.28
C ASN A 98 5.58 -3.85 7.47
N TYR A 99 4.34 -3.50 7.84
CA TYR A 99 3.57 -4.25 8.85
C TYR A 99 3.51 -5.75 8.54
N VAL A 100 3.18 -6.12 7.29
CA VAL A 100 3.17 -7.53 6.86
C VAL A 100 4.56 -8.15 6.98
N LYS A 101 5.59 -7.45 6.52
CA LYS A 101 6.98 -7.94 6.56
C LYS A 101 7.46 -8.18 7.98
N GLU A 102 7.19 -7.27 8.91
CA GLU A 102 7.61 -7.35 10.32
C GLU A 102 6.95 -8.55 11.02
N ASN A 103 5.63 -8.73 10.85
CA ASN A 103 4.93 -9.89 11.38
C ASN A 103 5.50 -11.21 10.83
N LEU A 104 5.77 -11.28 9.52
CA LEU A 104 6.36 -12.48 8.92
C LEU A 104 7.79 -12.75 9.42
N LEU A 105 8.60 -11.72 9.69
CA LEU A 105 9.94 -11.87 10.29
C LEU A 105 9.87 -12.43 11.71
N GLU A 106 8.80 -12.12 12.45
CA GLU A 106 8.52 -12.66 13.77
C GLU A 106 7.83 -14.04 13.75
N ASN A 107 7.66 -14.66 12.57
CA ASN A 107 6.87 -15.88 12.36
C ASN A 107 5.41 -15.76 12.84
N LYS A 108 4.84 -14.56 12.76
CA LYS A 108 3.42 -14.30 13.03
C LYS A 108 2.63 -14.19 11.73
N ASP A 109 1.37 -14.58 11.81
CA ASP A 109 0.42 -14.32 10.74
C ASP A 109 0.20 -12.81 10.59
N ALA A 110 -0.02 -12.36 9.35
CA ALA A 110 -0.43 -10.99 9.08
C ALA A 110 -1.71 -10.98 8.26
N LEU A 111 -2.67 -10.15 8.65
CA LEU A 111 -3.80 -9.78 7.82
C LEU A 111 -3.51 -8.39 7.24
N ALA A 112 -3.85 -8.16 5.98
CA ALA A 112 -3.76 -6.83 5.37
C ALA A 112 -4.70 -6.74 4.17
N ILE A 113 -5.11 -5.52 3.85
CA ILE A 113 -5.91 -5.23 2.65
C ILE A 113 -4.94 -4.70 1.60
N VAL A 114 -4.82 -5.39 0.48
CA VAL A 114 -3.77 -5.13 -0.51
C VAL A 114 -4.41 -4.77 -1.84
N LYS A 115 -4.05 -3.61 -2.38
CA LYS A 115 -4.43 -3.23 -3.74
C LYS A 115 -3.42 -3.77 -4.75
N HIS A 116 -3.91 -4.58 -5.67
CA HIS A 116 -3.21 -5.12 -6.82
C HIS A 116 -3.55 -4.30 -8.06
N ILE A 117 -2.68 -4.39 -9.07
CA ILE A 117 -2.95 -3.87 -10.41
C ILE A 117 -2.90 -5.03 -11.41
N ASP A 118 -3.91 -5.11 -12.27
CA ASP A 118 -3.92 -6.08 -13.36
C ASP A 118 -3.09 -5.59 -14.56
N SER A 119 -2.95 -6.44 -15.58
CA SER A 119 -2.21 -6.06 -16.80
C SER A 119 -2.88 -4.93 -17.62
N ASN A 120 -4.14 -4.61 -17.35
CA ASN A 120 -4.91 -3.57 -18.03
C ASN A 120 -4.88 -2.23 -17.25
N GLY A 121 -4.27 -2.21 -16.07
CA GLY A 121 -4.20 -1.05 -15.19
C GLY A 121 -5.38 -0.91 -14.22
N GLU A 122 -6.25 -1.91 -14.11
CA GLU A 122 -7.37 -1.91 -13.18
C GLU A 122 -6.94 -2.34 -11.77
N THR A 123 -7.49 -1.66 -10.77
CA THR A 123 -7.18 -1.94 -9.37
C THR A 123 -8.06 -3.06 -8.84
N ILE A 124 -7.45 -3.99 -8.08
CA ILE A 124 -8.13 -5.11 -7.44
C ILE A 124 -7.78 -5.10 -5.95
N TRP A 125 -8.79 -4.99 -5.11
CA TRP A 125 -8.61 -4.96 -3.66
C TRP A 125 -8.86 -6.34 -3.06
N LEU A 126 -7.87 -6.82 -2.30
CA LEU A 126 -7.88 -8.15 -1.70
C LEU A 126 -7.63 -8.10 -0.19
N ASN A 127 -8.52 -8.72 0.58
CA ASN A 127 -8.30 -9.03 1.98
C ASN A 127 -7.36 -10.25 2.02
N SER A 128 -6.12 -10.06 2.46
CA SER A 128 -5.05 -11.05 2.35
C SER A 128 -4.55 -11.50 3.71
N HIS A 129 -4.51 -12.81 3.89
CA HIS A 129 -3.92 -13.50 5.04
C HIS A 129 -2.59 -14.10 4.64
N PHE A 130 -1.53 -13.63 5.28
CA PHE A 130 -0.15 -14.07 5.12
C PHE A 130 0.22 -14.98 6.28
N SER A 131 0.46 -16.25 6.00
CA SER A 131 0.90 -17.23 6.99
C SER A 131 2.35 -17.65 6.71
N PRO A 132 3.29 -17.40 7.63
CA PRO A 132 4.67 -17.85 7.48
C PRO A 132 4.74 -19.38 7.56
N ASN A 133 5.65 -19.97 6.79
CA ASN A 133 5.90 -21.40 6.80
C ASN A 133 7.23 -21.70 7.51
N THR A 134 7.13 -22.23 8.73
CA THR A 134 8.28 -22.54 9.59
C THR A 134 9.05 -23.78 9.16
N SER A 135 8.44 -24.68 8.39
CA SER A 135 9.08 -25.94 7.97
C SER A 135 10.10 -25.73 6.86
N ASN A 136 10.00 -24.64 6.09
CA ASN A 136 10.79 -24.30 4.89
C ASN A 136 10.96 -25.44 3.86
N LYS A 137 10.18 -26.51 3.98
CA LYS A 137 10.08 -27.58 2.97
C LYS A 137 9.61 -26.95 1.67
N LEU A 138 10.29 -27.30 0.57
CA LEU A 138 10.03 -26.77 -0.78
C LEU A 138 10.40 -25.29 -1.01
N ASN A 139 11.19 -24.67 -0.11
CA ASN A 139 11.62 -23.26 -0.23
C ASN A 139 10.43 -22.28 -0.29
N ILE A 140 9.36 -22.60 0.46
CA ILE A 140 8.19 -21.75 0.65
C ILE A 140 8.33 -21.09 2.01
N ALA A 141 8.33 -19.76 2.02
CA ALA A 141 8.44 -18.96 3.25
C ALA A 141 7.08 -18.45 3.74
N CYS A 142 6.14 -18.21 2.83
CA CYS A 142 4.82 -17.69 3.18
C CYS A 142 3.76 -18.20 2.21
N SER A 143 2.60 -18.59 2.76
CA SER A 143 1.37 -18.84 2.00
C SER A 143 0.44 -17.66 2.17
N ILE A 144 -0.17 -17.22 1.07
CA ILE A 144 -1.05 -16.06 1.02
C ILE A 144 -2.41 -16.55 0.53
N LYS A 145 -3.44 -16.33 1.35
CA LYS A 145 -4.84 -16.60 1.01
C LYS A 145 -5.59 -15.28 0.97
N SER A 146 -6.29 -15.02 -0.13
CA SER A 146 -6.96 -13.74 -0.33
C SER A 146 -8.38 -13.93 -0.84
N ASN A 147 -9.26 -13.04 -0.41
CA ASN A 147 -10.63 -12.91 -0.91
C ASN A 147 -10.87 -11.47 -1.39
N ALA A 148 -11.91 -11.28 -2.20
CA ALA A 148 -12.31 -9.96 -2.67
C ALA A 148 -12.68 -9.04 -1.50
N SER A 149 -12.17 -7.81 -1.48
CA SER A 149 -12.65 -6.78 -0.57
C SER A 149 -14.03 -6.28 -1.01
N SER A 150 -14.90 -5.96 -0.04
CA SER A 150 -16.21 -5.37 -0.35
C SER A 150 -16.05 -3.94 -0.87
N LYS A 151 -17.00 -3.47 -1.69
CA LYS A 151 -16.98 -2.09 -2.19
C LYS A 151 -16.97 -1.05 -1.07
N ILE A 152 -17.74 -1.28 -0.01
CA ILE A 152 -17.82 -0.38 1.16
C ILE A 152 -16.46 -0.33 1.86
N SER A 153 -15.82 -1.48 2.06
CA SER A 153 -14.47 -1.57 2.65
C SER A 153 -13.47 -0.77 1.81
N VAL A 154 -13.49 -0.95 0.48
CA VAL A 154 -12.58 -0.28 -0.45
C VAL A 154 -12.72 1.24 -0.37
N GLU A 155 -13.95 1.76 -0.41
CA GLU A 155 -14.19 3.22 -0.37
C GLU A 155 -13.70 3.87 0.93
N LYS A 156 -13.78 3.17 2.07
CA LYS A 156 -13.23 3.62 3.35
C LYS A 156 -11.70 3.64 3.31
N ILE A 157 -11.09 2.52 2.91
CA ILE A 157 -9.64 2.30 3.00
C ILE A 157 -8.87 3.12 1.98
N GLU A 158 -9.42 3.27 0.77
CA GLU A 158 -8.76 3.96 -0.32
C GLU A 158 -8.35 5.38 0.08
N LYS A 159 -9.23 6.11 0.79
CA LYS A 159 -8.93 7.46 1.29
C LYS A 159 -7.73 7.48 2.24
N ILE A 160 -7.68 6.52 3.16
CA ILE A 160 -6.60 6.38 4.14
C ILE A 160 -5.30 6.00 3.40
N TYR A 161 -5.36 5.03 2.48
CA TYR A 161 -4.19 4.57 1.74
C TYR A 161 -3.61 5.65 0.84
N ASN A 162 -4.47 6.43 0.17
CA ASN A 162 -4.06 7.56 -0.64
C ASN A 162 -3.36 8.61 0.23
N THR A 163 -3.91 8.93 1.41
CA THR A 163 -3.24 9.85 2.34
C THR A 163 -1.87 9.36 2.77
N ILE A 164 -1.73 8.08 3.14
CA ILE A 164 -0.44 7.49 3.51
C ILE A 164 0.53 7.55 2.31
N PHE A 165 0.09 7.14 1.11
CA PHE A 165 0.91 7.17 -0.10
C PHE A 165 1.42 8.58 -0.43
N LEU A 166 0.57 9.60 -0.31
CA LEU A 166 0.94 11.00 -0.52
C LEU A 166 2.03 11.44 0.46
N LEU A 167 1.85 11.14 1.75
CA LEU A 167 2.83 11.47 2.79
C LEU A 167 4.16 10.75 2.54
N GLU A 168 4.13 9.47 2.14
CA GLU A 168 5.33 8.68 1.85
C GLU A 168 6.17 9.27 0.71
N ASN A 169 5.51 9.80 -0.34
CA ASN A 169 6.21 10.24 -1.56
C ASN A 169 6.53 11.74 -1.59
N HIS A 170 5.75 12.57 -0.91
CA HIS A 170 5.91 14.03 -0.96
C HIS A 170 6.40 14.65 0.36
N VAL A 171 6.39 13.91 1.46
CA VAL A 171 6.86 14.39 2.76
C VAL A 171 8.00 13.51 3.29
N SER A 172 7.67 12.35 3.86
CA SER A 172 8.62 11.30 4.24
C SER A 172 7.87 10.04 4.69
N TYR A 173 8.56 8.90 4.65
CA TYR A 173 8.07 7.66 5.22
C TYR A 173 7.74 7.80 6.72
N ASP A 174 8.60 8.44 7.51
CA ASP A 174 8.40 8.59 8.96
C ASP A 174 7.14 9.38 9.30
N ILE A 175 6.79 10.40 8.52
CA ILE A 175 5.56 11.17 8.71
C ILE A 175 4.34 10.34 8.34
N ALA A 176 4.40 9.58 7.25
CA ALA A 176 3.33 8.67 6.86
C ALA A 176 3.08 7.58 7.91
N ASN A 177 4.16 7.01 8.47
CA ASN A 177 4.09 6.01 9.52
C ASN A 177 3.47 6.58 10.80
N LYS A 178 3.90 7.77 11.24
CA LYS A 178 3.32 8.46 12.41
C LYS A 178 1.86 8.83 12.22
N TYR A 179 1.48 9.29 11.02
CA TYR A 179 0.09 9.55 10.67
C TYR A 179 -0.73 8.27 10.83
N PHE A 180 -0.24 7.15 10.29
CA PHE A 180 -0.95 5.88 10.38
C PHE A 180 -1.03 5.36 11.82
N GLU A 181 0.07 5.39 12.58
CA GLU A 181 0.08 5.02 14.01
C GLU A 181 -0.91 5.86 14.83
N GLY A 182 -0.92 7.17 14.63
CA GLY A 182 -1.86 8.07 15.31
C GLY A 182 -3.31 7.79 14.93
N LEU A 183 -3.59 7.54 13.64
CA LEU A 183 -4.92 7.14 13.18
C LEU A 183 -5.38 5.84 13.85
N LEU A 184 -4.50 4.84 13.88
CA LEU A 184 -4.79 3.56 14.54
C LEU A 184 -5.10 3.78 16.02
N GLU A 185 -4.28 4.52 16.75
CA GLU A 185 -4.49 4.77 18.18
C GLU A 185 -5.79 5.52 18.48
N MET A 186 -6.09 6.55 17.68
CA MET A 186 -7.21 7.46 17.93
C MET A 186 -8.57 6.90 17.50
N GLU A 187 -8.63 6.18 16.38
CA GLU A 187 -9.91 5.75 15.78
C GLU A 187 -10.17 4.25 15.90
N TYR A 188 -9.10 3.44 15.92
CA TYR A 188 -9.21 1.98 15.77
C TYR A 188 -8.61 1.19 16.94
N GLY A 189 -7.93 1.85 17.87
CA GLY A 189 -7.08 1.26 18.91
C GLY A 189 -5.79 0.63 18.40
N ASN A 190 -5.84 -0.16 17.33
CA ASN A 190 -4.69 -0.83 16.71
C ASN A 190 -5.01 -1.28 15.27
N TYR A 191 -4.04 -1.93 14.62
CA TYR A 191 -4.21 -2.41 13.24
C TYR A 191 -5.29 -3.49 13.10
N GLU A 192 -5.47 -4.37 14.08
CA GLU A 192 -6.54 -5.37 14.06
C GLU A 192 -7.92 -4.71 14.14
N GLY A 193 -8.09 -3.70 15.00
CA GLY A 193 -9.30 -2.89 15.06
C GLY A 193 -9.59 -2.18 13.73
N PHE A 194 -8.55 -1.68 13.05
CA PHE A 194 -8.68 -1.09 11.72
C PHE A 194 -9.18 -2.10 10.68
N LEU A 195 -8.66 -3.33 10.71
CA LEU A 195 -9.15 -4.39 9.83
C LEU A 195 -10.58 -4.82 10.16
N ILE A 196 -10.95 -4.87 11.44
CA ILE A 196 -12.32 -5.22 11.86
C ILE A 196 -13.31 -4.17 11.34
N ASP A 197 -13.02 -2.87 11.50
CA ASP A 197 -13.87 -1.80 10.95
C ASP A 197 -13.94 -1.85 9.42
N ALA A 198 -12.81 -2.16 8.78
CA ALA A 198 -12.74 -2.33 7.34
C ALA A 198 -13.60 -3.51 6.83
N PHE A 199 -13.70 -4.61 7.58
CA PHE A 199 -14.44 -5.81 7.17
C PHE A 199 -15.94 -5.78 7.51
N GLN A 200 -16.39 -4.80 8.29
CA GLN A 200 -17.80 -4.53 8.58
C GLN A 200 -18.46 -3.67 7.49
#